data_AF-A0A1V9E9U2-F1
#
_entry.id   AF-A0A1V9E9U2-F1
#
_cell.length_a   1.000
_cell.length_b   1.000
_cell.length_c   1.000
_cell.angle_alpha   90.00
_cell.angle_beta   90.00
_cell.angle_gamma   90.00
#
_symmetry.space_group_name_H-M   'P 1'
#
loop_
_entity.id
_entity.type
_entity.pdbx_description
1 polymer ?
#
loop_
_entity_poly.entity_id
_entity_poly.type
_entity_poly.pdbx_seq_one_letter_code
_entity_poly.pdbx_strand_id
1 'polypeptide(L)'
;MKASWLLTVVLLMKLPVLACPACKRQQPRLLQGITHGTGPESRWDYVIVCVALALTVLALYYSVKWLIRPGEQAPGHIKQFILNNE
;
A
#
# COMPACT_ATOMS: atom_id res chain seq x y z
N MET A 1 27.08 -8.59 -3.05
CA MET A 1 26.71 -7.18 -3.38
C MET A 1 26.13 -7.05 -4.80
N LYS A 2 26.85 -7.46 -5.85
CA LYS A 2 26.39 -7.35 -7.27
C LYS A 2 25.07 -8.08 -7.58
N ALA A 3 24.89 -9.30 -7.06
CA ALA A 3 23.65 -10.07 -7.23
C ALA A 3 22.46 -9.46 -6.48
N SER A 4 22.71 -8.85 -5.31
CA SER A 4 21.65 -8.19 -4.53
C SER A 4 21.13 -6.95 -5.24
N TRP A 5 22.00 -6.17 -5.89
CA TRP A 5 21.60 -5.02 -6.72
C TRP A 5 20.77 -5.44 -7.95
N LEU A 6 21.16 -6.53 -8.62
CA LEU A 6 20.40 -7.09 -9.73
C LEU A 6 19.00 -7.53 -9.30
N LEU A 7 18.87 -8.18 -8.15
CA LEU A 7 17.58 -8.57 -7.57
C LEU A 7 16.71 -7.35 -7.22
N THR A 8 17.29 -6.27 -6.69
CA THR A 8 16.55 -5.04 -6.39
C THR A 8 16.04 -4.38 -7.67
N VAL A 9 16.84 -4.33 -8.74
CA VAL A 9 16.44 -3.77 -10.05
C VAL A 9 15.32 -4.59 -10.70
N VAL A 10 15.41 -5.92 -10.65
CA VAL A 10 14.34 -6.82 -11.17
C VAL A 10 13.05 -6.67 -10.37
N LEU A 11 13.12 -6.51 -9.04
CA LEU A 11 11.95 -6.29 -8.19
C LEU A 11 11.27 -4.93 -8.45
N LEU A 12 12.03 -3.92 -8.87
CA LEU A 12 11.53 -2.59 -9.24
C LEU A 12 10.99 -2.52 -10.68
N MET A 13 11.31 -3.47 -11.56
CA MET A 13 10.74 -3.55 -12.91
C MET A 13 9.29 -4.06 -12.86
N LYS A 14 8.35 -3.16 -12.56
CA LYS A 14 6.93 -3.36 -12.88
C LYS A 14 6.76 -3.12 -14.38
N LEU A 15 6.84 -4.16 -15.20
CA LEU A 15 6.45 -4.07 -16.61
C LEU A 15 4.95 -3.77 -16.67
N PRO A 16 4.50 -2.62 -17.21
CA PRO A 16 3.08 -2.41 -17.44
C PRO A 16 2.66 -3.35 -18.57
N VAL A 17 2.03 -4.47 -18.22
CA VAL A 17 1.38 -5.32 -19.21
C VAL A 17 0.17 -4.54 -19.71
N LEU A 18 0.31 -3.92 -20.88
CA LEU A 18 -0.79 -3.26 -21.59
C LEU A 18 -1.95 -4.25 -21.69
N ALA A 19 -3.09 -3.91 -21.07
CA ALA A 19 -4.28 -4.72 -21.16
C ALA A 19 -4.75 -4.79 -22.62
N CYS A 20 -4.99 -5.99 -23.14
CA CYS A 20 -5.62 -6.14 -24.45
C CYS A 20 -7.04 -5.53 -24.44
N PRO A 21 -7.63 -5.24 -25.61
CA PRO A 21 -8.96 -4.61 -25.67
C PRO A 21 -10.05 -5.39 -24.91
N ALA A 22 -9.94 -6.72 -24.86
CA ALA A 22 -10.86 -7.56 -24.09
C ALA A 22 -10.71 -7.32 -22.57
N CYS A 23 -9.48 -7.37 -22.05
CA CYS A 23 -9.20 -7.11 -20.63
C CYS A 23 -9.61 -5.69 -20.22
N LYS A 24 -9.39 -4.68 -21.08
CA LYS A 24 -9.76 -3.29 -20.79
C LYS A 24 -11.28 -3.11 -20.63
N ARG A 25 -12.09 -3.85 -21.37
CA ARG A 25 -13.56 -3.83 -21.25
C ARG A 25 -14.07 -4.48 -19.97
N GLN A 26 -13.32 -5.45 -19.43
CA GLN A 26 -13.66 -6.15 -18.19
C GLN A 26 -13.25 -5.37 -16.93
N GLN A 27 -12.38 -4.37 -17.06
CA GLN A 27 -12.00 -3.49 -15.97
C GLN A 27 -13.17 -2.59 -15.55
N PRO A 28 -13.24 -2.22 -14.25
CA PRO A 28 -14.28 -1.33 -13.74
C PRO A 28 -14.22 0.01 -14.46
N ARG A 29 -15.38 0.55 -14.86
CA ARG A 29 -15.50 1.73 -15.74
C ARG A 29 -14.64 2.92 -15.29
N LEU A 30 -14.53 3.15 -13.98
CA LEU A 30 -13.79 4.27 -13.40
C LEU A 30 -12.27 4.09 -13.43
N LEU A 31 -11.76 2.86 -13.49
CA LEU A 31 -10.33 2.54 -13.37
C LEU A 31 -9.79 1.77 -14.58
N GLN A 32 -10.48 1.86 -15.73
CA GLN A 32 -10.02 1.23 -16.97
C GLN A 32 -8.66 1.79 -17.39
N GLY A 33 -7.71 0.90 -17.65
CA GLY A 33 -6.32 1.20 -17.96
C GLY A 33 -5.41 1.34 -16.73
N ILE A 34 -5.95 1.37 -15.52
CA ILE A 34 -5.19 1.49 -14.26
C ILE A 34 -5.19 0.16 -13.51
N THR A 35 -6.37 -0.45 -13.33
CA THR A 35 -6.50 -1.70 -12.57
C THR A 35 -6.34 -2.92 -13.46
N HIS A 36 -5.72 -3.98 -12.95
CA HIS A 36 -5.68 -5.27 -13.63
C HIS A 36 -6.90 -6.12 -13.22
N GLY A 37 -7.46 -6.88 -14.15
CA GLY A 37 -8.56 -7.81 -13.87
C GLY A 37 -9.95 -7.17 -13.81
N THR A 38 -10.93 -7.99 -13.45
CA THR A 38 -12.33 -7.59 -13.28
C THR A 38 -12.50 -6.80 -12.00
N GLY A 39 -13.37 -5.78 -12.07
CA GLY A 39 -13.77 -5.01 -10.90
C GLY A 39 -14.83 -5.73 -10.07
N PRO A 40 -15.26 -5.12 -8.95
CA PRO A 40 -16.37 -5.63 -8.15
C PRO A 40 -17.64 -5.78 -9.01
N GLU A 41 -18.34 -6.91 -8.89
CA GLU A 41 -19.49 -7.26 -9.74
C GLU A 41 -20.80 -6.70 -9.17
N SER A 42 -20.93 -6.70 -7.84
CA SER A 42 -22.12 -6.23 -7.13
C SER A 42 -21.91 -4.86 -6.48
N ARG A 43 -23.01 -4.13 -6.22
CA ARG A 43 -22.94 -2.86 -5.47
C ARG A 43 -22.42 -3.05 -4.04
N TRP A 44 -22.70 -4.20 -3.43
CA TRP A 44 -22.21 -4.53 -2.10
C TRP A 44 -20.71 -4.77 -2.08
N ASP A 45 -20.16 -5.32 -3.15
CA ASP A 45 -18.71 -5.52 -3.29
C ASP A 45 -17.99 -4.16 -3.27
N TYR A 46 -18.56 -3.12 -3.91
CA TYR A 46 -18.03 -1.76 -3.82
C TYR A 46 -18.07 -1.19 -2.40
N VAL A 47 -19.13 -1.47 -1.63
CA VAL A 47 -19.19 -1.04 -0.22
C VAL A 47 -18.08 -1.69 0.59
N ILE A 48 -17.88 -3.01 0.42
CA ILE A 48 -16.82 -3.76 1.11
C ILE A 48 -15.44 -3.20 0.75
N VAL A 49 -15.18 -2.99 -0.54
CA VAL A 49 -13.90 -2.43 -1.03
C VAL A 49 -13.66 -1.02 -0.46
N CYS A 50 -14.68 -0.16 -0.43
CA CYS A 50 -14.57 1.19 0.14
C CYS A 50 -14.28 1.16 1.65
N VAL A 51 -14.96 0.28 2.40
CA VAL A 51 -14.72 0.13 3.85
C VAL A 51 -13.31 -0.40 4.10
N ALA A 52 -12.87 -1.43 3.36
CA ALA A 52 -11.52 -1.96 3.46
C ALA A 52 -10.48 -0.88 3.17
N LEU A 53 -10.66 -0.09 2.10
CA LEU A 53 -9.77 1.02 1.77
C LEU A 53 -9.69 2.05 2.91
N ALA A 54 -10.83 2.44 3.49
CA ALA A 54 -10.86 3.38 4.60
C ALA A 54 -10.10 2.86 5.82
N LEU A 55 -10.30 1.58 6.18
CA LEU A 55 -9.57 0.94 7.28
C LEU A 55 -8.06 0.84 6.99
N THR A 56 -7.67 0.50 5.76
CA THR A 56 -6.25 0.43 5.38
C THR A 56 -5.59 1.80 5.44
N VAL A 57 -6.23 2.86 4.94
CA VAL A 57 -5.70 4.23 5.01
C VAL A 57 -5.57 4.68 6.46
N LEU A 58 -6.55 4.36 7.31
CA LEU A 58 -6.51 4.67 8.73
C LEU A 58 -5.37 3.92 9.43
N ALA A 59 -5.21 2.62 9.15
CA ALA A 59 -4.12 1.82 9.69
C ALA A 59 -2.75 2.35 9.25
N LEU A 60 -2.61 2.70 7.96
CA LEU A 60 -1.38 3.30 7.42
C LEU A 60 -1.08 4.64 8.10
N TYR A 61 -2.09 5.50 8.26
CA TYR A 61 -1.93 6.78 8.94
C TYR A 61 -1.42 6.60 10.37
N TYR A 62 -2.03 5.72 11.17
CA TYR A 62 -1.58 5.47 12.54
C TYR A 62 -0.22 4.78 12.61
N SER A 63 0.06 3.86 11.69
CA SER A 63 1.38 3.23 11.55
C SER A 63 2.47 4.27 11.33
N VAL A 64 2.29 5.17 10.35
CA VAL A 64 3.24 6.27 10.08
C VAL A 64 3.30 7.25 11.26
N LYS A 65 2.15 7.66 11.80
CA LYS A 65 2.06 8.60 12.93
C LYS A 65 2.91 8.12 14.12
N TRP A 66 2.74 6.86 14.53
CA TRP A 66 3.47 6.32 15.69
C TRP A 66 4.90 5.90 15.34
N LEU A 67 5.20 5.63 14.07
CA LEU A 67 6.57 5.45 13.63
C LEU A 67 7.36 6.77 13.67
N ILE A 68 6.76 7.91 13.35
CA ILE A 68 7.44 9.21 13.40
C ILE A 68 7.43 9.77 14.82
N ARG A 69 6.27 9.80 15.48
CA ARG A 69 6.09 10.32 16.84
C ARG A 69 5.35 9.30 17.70
N PRO A 70 6.08 8.35 18.30
CA PRO A 70 5.49 7.47 19.30
C PRO A 70 5.01 8.35 20.46
N GLY A 71 3.72 8.30 20.79
CA GLY A 71 3.16 9.02 21.95
C GLY A 71 3.52 8.38 23.29
N GLU A 72 4.56 7.55 23.31
CA GLU A 72 5.01 6.80 24.47
C GLU A 72 5.77 7.74 25.40
N GLN A 73 5.30 7.82 26.65
CA GLN A 73 5.90 8.65 27.69
C GLN A 73 6.74 7.84 28.68
N ALA A 74 6.75 6.50 28.56
CA ALA A 74 7.50 5.65 29.46
C ALA A 74 9.03 5.87 29.31
N PRO A 75 9.73 6.23 30.40
CA PRO A 75 11.16 6.57 30.37
C PRO A 75 12.06 5.38 29.99
N GLY A 76 11.57 4.14 30.08
CA GLY A 76 12.30 2.92 29.73
C GLY A 76 12.15 2.45 28.28
N HIS A 77 11.45 3.19 27.42
CA HIS A 77 11.21 2.76 26.04
C HIS A 77 12.42 3.01 25.15
N ILE A 78 12.84 2.02 24.36
CA ILE A 78 14.05 2.07 23.50
C ILE A 78 14.11 3.30 22.59
N LYS A 79 12.96 3.84 22.19
CA LYS A 79 12.88 5.02 21.34
C LYS A 79 13.04 6.35 22.09
N GLN A 80 12.69 6.41 23.38
CA GLN A 80 13.02 7.56 24.23
C GLN A 80 14.50 7.58 24.57
N PHE A 81 15.11 6.41 24.78
CA PHE A 81 16.56 6.29 24.92
C PHE A 81 17.28 6.88 23.71
N ILE A 82 16.91 6.53 22.47
CA ILE A 82 17.57 7.09 21.27
C ILE A 82 17.34 8.62 21.12
N LEU A 83 16.17 9.13 21.47
CA LEU A 83 15.81 10.55 21.26
C LEU A 83 16.32 11.49 22.36
N ASN A 84 16.44 11.00 23.60
CA ASN A 84 16.86 11.77 24.77
C ASN A 84 18.21 11.31 25.36
N ASN A 85 18.94 10.42 24.68
CA ASN A 85 20.33 10.17 25.03
C ASN A 85 21.14 11.41 24.65
N GLU A 86 21.74 12.01 25.66
CA GLU A 86 22.81 12.98 25.55
C GLU A 86 24.00 12.43 24.76
#